data_AF-A0AAU9JEV0-F1
#
_entry.id   AF-A0AAU9JEV0-F1
#
_cell.length_a   1.000
_cell.length_b   1.000
_cell.length_c   1.000
_cell.angle_alpha   90.00
_cell.angle_beta   90.00
_cell.angle_gamma   90.00
#
_symmetry.space_group_name_H-M   'P 1'
#
loop_
_entity.id
_entity.type
_entity.pdbx_description
1 polymer ?
#
loop_
_entity_poly.entity_id
_entity_poly.type
_entity_poly.pdbx_seq_one_letter_code
_entity_poly.pdbx_strand_id
1 'polypeptide(L)'
;MVLFLVLVIGFNPDRIPSTNPPPNARANLLMDNFPELHMIMVYGGFSDPADTIYGDIWTFDLLTETWDRLVPSDGISPSNT
;
A
#
# COMPACT_ATOMS: atom_id res chain seq x y z
N MET A 1 -25.44 -31.73 26.88
CA MET A 1 -24.22 -31.56 26.08
C MET A 1 -24.50 -30.46 25.07
N VAL A 2 -24.06 -29.23 25.35
CA VAL A 2 -24.27 -28.10 24.44
C VAL A 2 -22.96 -27.93 23.66
N LEU A 3 -23.02 -28.16 22.36
CA LEU A 3 -21.91 -27.99 21.44
C LEU A 3 -21.79 -26.48 21.16
N PHE A 4 -20.73 -25.84 21.67
CA PHE A 4 -20.38 -24.48 21.25
C PHE A 4 -19.62 -24.58 19.94
N LEU A 5 -20.28 -24.19 18.85
CA LEU A 5 -19.63 -23.88 17.59
C LEU A 5 -18.84 -22.58 17.84
N VAL A 6 -17.52 -22.66 17.97
CA VAL A 6 -16.69 -21.45 17.94
C VAL A 6 -16.81 -20.90 16.51
N LEU A 7 -17.58 -19.83 16.38
CA LEU A 7 -17.58 -19.00 15.18
C LEU A 7 -16.14 -18.55 14.96
N VAL A 8 -15.50 -19.04 13.90
CA VAL A 8 -14.25 -18.46 13.40
C VAL A 8 -14.62 -17.06 12.95
N ILE A 9 -14.39 -16.08 13.82
CA ILE A 9 -14.48 -14.67 13.47
C ILE A 9 -13.46 -14.44 12.37
N GLY A 10 -13.96 -14.06 11.19
CA GLY A 10 -13.12 -13.82 10.02
C GLY A 10 -11.96 -12.89 10.38
N PHE A 11 -10.81 -13.15 9.78
CA PHE A 11 -9.66 -12.26 9.85
C PHE A 11 -10.15 -10.87 9.43
N ASN A 12 -10.20 -9.93 10.38
CA ASN A 12 -10.45 -8.53 10.08
C ASN A 12 -9.07 -7.90 9.87
N PRO A 13 -8.58 -7.75 8.62
CA PRO A 13 -7.33 -7.07 8.39
C PRO A 13 -7.53 -5.61 8.80
N ASP A 14 -7.19 -5.28 10.04
CA ASP A 14 -6.98 -3.90 10.40
C ASP A 14 -5.94 -3.34 9.42
N ARG A 15 -6.29 -2.21 8.77
CA ARG A 15 -5.35 -1.57 7.84
C ARG A 15 -4.11 -1.19 8.65
N ILE A 16 -2.98 -1.72 8.24
CA ILE A 16 -1.67 -1.29 8.72
C ILE A 16 -1.18 -0.26 7.71
N PRO A 17 -0.99 1.01 8.10
CA PRO A 17 -1.23 1.70 9.38
C PRO A 17 -2.68 2.14 9.62
N SER A 18 -2.95 2.55 10.86
CA SER A 18 -4.16 3.28 11.29
C SER A 18 -4.17 4.77 10.92
N THR A 19 -3.04 5.34 10.46
CA THR A 19 -2.88 6.74 10.05
C THR A 19 -2.21 6.82 8.67
N ASN A 20 -2.69 7.71 7.80
CA ASN A 20 -2.41 7.72 6.35
C ASN A 20 -2.85 6.45 5.61
N PRO A 21 -3.94 6.50 4.82
CA PRO A 21 -4.41 5.31 4.14
C PRO A 21 -3.37 4.82 3.13
N PRO A 22 -3.27 3.49 2.93
CA PRO A 22 -2.43 2.92 1.88
C PRO A 22 -2.81 3.47 0.50
N PRO A 23 -1.93 3.33 -0.50
CA PRO A 23 -2.33 3.54 -1.90
C PRO A 23 -3.60 2.76 -2.22
N ASN A 24 -4.44 3.32 -3.08
CA ASN A 24 -5.64 2.65 -3.57
C ASN A 24 -5.31 1.24 -4.07
N ALA A 25 -6.23 0.29 -3.87
CA ALA A 25 -6.10 -1.08 -4.34
C ALA A 25 -5.76 -1.10 -5.83
N ARG A 26 -4.68 -1.82 -6.16
CA ARG A 26 -4.08 -1.86 -7.50
C ARG A 26 -3.28 -3.15 -7.70
N ALA A 27 -3.10 -3.52 -8.95
CA ALA A 27 -2.31 -4.66 -9.40
C ALA A 27 -1.21 -4.20 -10.37
N ASN A 28 -0.31 -5.11 -10.76
CA ASN A 28 0.76 -4.85 -11.73
C ASN A 28 1.66 -3.65 -11.36
N LEU A 29 1.82 -3.41 -10.06
CA LEU A 29 2.74 -2.40 -9.51
C LEU A 29 4.18 -2.92 -9.48
N LEU A 30 5.14 -2.00 -9.37
CA LEU A 30 6.52 -2.32 -9.00
C LEU A 30 6.70 -2.15 -7.49
N MET A 31 7.48 -3.03 -6.87
CA MET A 31 7.81 -2.98 -5.45
C MET A 31 9.29 -3.27 -5.25
N ASP A 32 9.94 -2.48 -4.40
CA ASP A 32 11.32 -2.71 -3.98
C ASP A 32 11.49 -2.49 -2.47
N ASN A 33 12.42 -3.21 -1.86
CA ASN A 33 12.72 -3.13 -0.43
C ASN A 33 14.05 -2.41 -0.22
N PHE A 34 14.07 -1.47 0.73
CA PHE A 34 15.24 -0.71 1.16
C PHE A 34 15.54 -1.06 2.63
N PRO A 35 16.28 -2.14 2.91
CA PRO A 35 16.52 -2.61 4.28
C PRO A 35 17.23 -1.56 5.15
N GLU A 36 18.18 -0.83 4.58
CA GLU A 36 18.96 0.20 5.26
C GLU A 36 18.09 1.36 5.79
N LEU A 37 16.93 1.56 5.15
CA LEU A 37 15.97 2.61 5.48
C LEU A 37 14.72 2.06 6.18
N HIS A 38 14.65 0.75 6.42
CA HIS A 38 13.44 0.09 6.92
C HIS A 38 12.20 0.46 6.10
N MET A 39 12.31 0.43 4.78
CA MET A 39 11.28 0.99 3.90
C MET A 39 10.96 0.08 2.71
N ILE A 40 9.69 -0.01 2.35
CA ILE A 40 9.25 -0.58 1.06
C ILE A 40 8.79 0.56 0.16
N MET A 41 9.25 0.59 -1.08
CA MET A 41 8.74 1.52 -2.10
C MET A 41 7.80 0.79 -3.05
N VAL A 42 6.71 1.46 -3.41
CA VAL A 42 5.74 1.02 -4.41
C VAL A 42 5.63 2.09 -5.48
N TYR A 43 5.67 1.68 -6.76
CA TYR A 43 5.45 2.56 -7.89
C TYR A 43 4.34 2.06 -8.81
N GLY A 44 3.43 2.98 -9.14
CA GLY A 44 2.44 2.82 -10.18
C GLY A 44 1.43 1.71 -9.94
N GLY A 45 1.10 0.96 -10.99
CA GLY A 45 0.08 -0.09 -11.01
C GLY A 45 -1.22 0.33 -11.68
N PHE A 46 -2.20 -0.57 -11.67
CA PHE A 46 -3.48 -0.42 -12.33
C PHE A 46 -4.62 -0.91 -11.42
N SER A 47 -5.75 -0.19 -11.37
CA SER A 47 -6.94 -0.65 -10.64
C SER A 47 -8.08 -1.06 -11.58
N ASP A 48 -8.52 -2.30 -11.45
CA ASP A 48 -9.77 -2.85 -11.99
C ASP A 48 -10.87 -2.75 -10.91
N PRO A 49 -12.09 -2.22 -11.17
CA PRO A 49 -12.68 -1.84 -12.46
C PRO A 49 -12.60 -0.35 -12.80
N ALA A 50 -11.87 0.45 -12.03
CA ALA A 50 -11.80 1.90 -12.23
C ALA A 50 -10.96 2.32 -13.46
N ASP A 51 -10.40 1.36 -14.21
CA ASP A 51 -9.54 1.56 -15.39
C ASP A 51 -8.46 2.64 -15.19
N THR A 52 -7.96 2.76 -13.96
CA THR A 52 -7.04 3.82 -13.56
C THR A 52 -5.62 3.29 -13.57
N ILE A 53 -4.75 3.95 -14.34
CA ILE A 53 -3.31 3.74 -14.34
C ILE A 53 -2.69 4.74 -13.37
N TYR A 54 -1.88 4.26 -12.45
CA TYR A 54 -1.17 5.08 -11.49
C TYR A 54 0.29 5.26 -11.91
N GLY A 55 0.80 6.48 -11.70
CA GLY A 55 2.21 6.83 -11.83
C GLY A 55 2.75 7.50 -10.55
N ASP A 56 2.11 7.25 -9.41
CA ASP A 56 2.54 7.75 -8.11
C ASP A 56 3.55 6.82 -7.45
N ILE A 57 4.33 7.38 -6.51
CA ILE A 57 5.28 6.66 -5.66
C ILE A 57 4.76 6.71 -4.23
N TRP A 58 4.77 5.56 -3.58
CA TRP A 58 4.40 5.39 -2.17
C TRP A 58 5.53 4.68 -1.43
N THR A 59 5.69 5.02 -0.17
CA THR A 59 6.63 4.36 0.75
C THR A 59 5.91 3.86 1.98
N PHE A 60 6.29 2.67 2.43
CA PHE A 60 5.86 2.09 3.69
C PHE A 60 7.06 2.03 4.64
N ASP A 61 6.98 2.71 5.76
CA ASP A 61 7.98 2.66 6.83
C ASP A 61 7.69 1.45 7.73
N LEU A 62 8.67 0.55 7.85
CA LEU A 62 8.55 -0.71 8.59
C LEU A 62 8.68 -0.51 10.12
N LEU A 63 9.16 0.64 10.59
CA LEU A 63 9.31 0.97 12.01
C LEU A 63 8.03 1.63 12.56
N THR A 64 7.46 2.57 11.81
CA THR A 64 6.22 3.27 12.19
C THR A 64 4.98 2.59 11.65
N GLU A 65 5.16 1.62 10.75
CA GLU A 65 4.12 0.91 10.01
C GLU A 65 3.25 1.84 9.14
N THR A 66 3.77 3.01 8.72
CA THR A 66 2.99 4.05 8.03
C THR A 66 3.20 4.11 6.52
N TRP A 67 2.15 4.52 5.78
CA TRP A 67 2.26 4.88 4.36
C TRP A 67 2.44 6.37 4.19
N ASP A 68 3.33 6.75 3.27
CA ASP A 68 3.50 8.11 2.81
C ASP A 68 3.58 8.16 1.29
N ARG A 69 2.96 9.20 0.71
CA ARG A 69 3.08 9.46 -0.73
C ARG A 69 4.30 10.32 -0.97
N LEU A 70 5.22 9.84 -1.80
CA LEU A 70 6.38 10.63 -2.23
C LEU A 70 5.97 11.56 -3.38
N VAL A 71 6.24 12.85 -3.19
CA VAL A 71 6.04 13.88 -4.21
C VAL A 71 7.39 14.57 -4.46
N PRO A 72 7.89 14.59 -5.72
CA PRO A 72 9.10 15.31 -6.06
C PRO A 72 9.01 16.79 -5.65
N SER A 73 10.06 17.31 -5.03
CA SER A 73 10.09 18.70 -4.54
C SER A 73 10.03 19.75 -5.67
N ASP A 74 10.42 19.36 -6.88
CA ASP A 74 10.39 20.17 -8.10
C ASP A 74 9.09 20.00 -8.91
N GLY A 75 8.18 19.14 -8.48
CA GLY A 75 6.91 18.86 -9.16
C GLY A 75 7.04 18.06 -10.46
N ILE A 76 8.23 17.58 -10.81
CA ILE A 76 8.46 16.80 -12.02
C ILE A 76 8.33 15.32 -11.65
N SER A 77 7.16 14.74 -11.90
CA SER A 77 7.02 13.28 -11.89
C SER A 77 7.64 12.71 -13.16
N PRO A 78 8.37 11.59 -13.09
CA PRO A 78 8.79 10.86 -14.28
C PRO A 78 7.58 10.59 -15.19
N SER A 79 7.62 11.06 -16.43
CA SER A 79 6.54 10.84 -17.40
C SER A 79 6.70 9.48 -18.08
N ASN A 80 5.61 8.75 -18.22
CA ASN A 80 5.55 7.42 -18.85
C ASN A 80 5.56 7.50 -20.40
N THR A 81 6.39 8.36 -20.98
CA THR A 81 6.54 8.52 -22.45
C THR A 81 7.50 7.50 -23.04
#